data_AF-A0A739PBA1-F1
#
_entry.id   AF-A0A739PBA1-F1
#
_cell.length_a   1.000
_cell.length_b   1.000
_cell.length_c   1.000
_cell.angle_alpha   90.00
_cell.angle_beta   90.00
_cell.angle_gamma   90.00
#
_symmetry.space_group_name_H-M   'P 1'
#
loop_
_entity.id
_entity.type
_entity.pdbx_description
1 polymer ?
#
loop_
_entity_poly.entity_id
_entity_poly.type
_entity_poly.pdbx_seq_one_letter_code
_entity_poly.pdbx_strand_id
1 'polypeptide(L)'
;MKSNLIREQIEGPIRTTTGVKNINSNELMGLLVPLPPKNEQGIIIKKINEIDTTLSNLKVSIQSAQQTQVHLADALTDAAIN
;
A
#
# COMPACT_ATOMS: atom_id res chain seq x y z
N MET A 1 -0.24 -0.31 7.79
CA MET A 1 1.00 0.47 8.01
C MET A 1 1.84 0.38 6.74
N LYS A 2 2.39 1.49 6.23
CA LYS A 2 3.14 1.50 4.94
C LYS A 2 4.60 1.00 5.06
N SER A 3 5.19 1.00 6.25
CA SER A 3 6.59 0.60 6.48
C SER A 3 6.67 -0.77 7.15
N ASN A 4 7.46 -1.69 6.57
CA ASN A 4 7.72 -3.01 7.14
C ASN A 4 8.55 -2.93 8.43
N LEU A 5 9.50 -1.99 8.51
CA LEU A 5 10.35 -1.81 9.70
C LEU A 5 9.51 -1.57 10.95
N ILE A 6 8.54 -0.65 10.87
CA ILE A 6 7.69 -0.34 12.02
C ILE A 6 6.65 -1.44 12.24
N ARG A 7 6.20 -2.11 11.17
CA ARG A 7 5.32 -3.26 11.29
C ARG A 7 5.96 -4.38 12.12
N GLU A 8 7.22 -4.71 11.86
CA GLU A 8 7.96 -5.73 12.62
C GLU A 8 8.13 -5.34 14.09
N GLN A 9 8.45 -4.07 14.36
CA GLN A 9 8.56 -3.56 15.74
C GLN A 9 7.24 -3.61 16.51
N ILE A 10 6.10 -3.53 15.82
CA ILE A 10 4.77 -3.66 16.42
C ILE A 10 4.37 -5.13 16.56
N GLU A 11 4.59 -5.95 15.53
CA GLU A 11 4.18 -7.36 15.51
C GLU A 11 5.02 -8.26 16.41
N GLY A 12 6.26 -7.89 16.73
CA GLY A 12 7.10 -8.60 17.71
C GLY A 12 6.51 -8.63 19.13
N PRO A 13 6.21 -7.48 19.77
CA PRO A 13 5.71 -7.43 21.13
C PRO A 13 4.20 -7.68 21.29
N ILE A 14 3.41 -7.71 20.20
CA ILE A 14 1.95 -7.87 20.29
C ILE A 14 1.57 -9.13 21.07
N ARG A 15 0.77 -8.92 22.12
CA ARG A 15 0.13 -9.98 22.89
C ARG A 15 -1.32 -10.14 22.44
N THR A 16 -1.73 -11.39 22.24
CA THR A 16 -3.10 -11.72 21.85
C THR A 16 -3.85 -12.23 23.08
N THR A 17 -4.81 -11.47 23.58
CA THR A 17 -5.62 -11.88 24.75
C THR A 17 -6.97 -12.48 24.35
N THR A 18 -7.51 -12.12 23.18
CA THR A 18 -8.84 -12.57 22.68
C THR A 18 -8.94 -12.56 21.15
N GLY A 19 -7.90 -13.00 20.43
CA GLY A 19 -7.83 -12.90 18.96
C GLY A 19 -7.61 -11.49 18.41
N VAL A 20 -7.72 -10.46 19.26
CA VAL A 20 -7.38 -9.07 18.94
C VAL A 20 -5.91 -8.81 19.27
N LYS A 21 -5.17 -8.36 18.26
CA LYS A 21 -3.79 -7.86 18.41
C LYS A 21 -3.85 -6.49 19.08
N ASN A 22 -3.53 -6.43 20.38
CA ASN A 22 -3.47 -5.18 21.13
C ASN A 22 -2.02 -4.71 21.26
N ILE A 23 -1.82 -3.40 21.10
CA ILE A 23 -0.56 -2.70 21.41
C ILE A 23 -0.86 -1.67 22.51
N ASN A 24 -0.02 -1.64 23.54
CA ASN A 24 -0.17 -0.67 24.63
C ASN A 24 0.61 0.63 24.34
N SER A 25 0.28 1.70 25.07
CA SER A 25 0.91 3.02 24.87
C SER A 25 2.42 3.02 25.10
N ASN A 26 2.92 2.17 26.01
CA ASN A 26 4.36 2.06 26.30
C ASN A 26 5.12 1.38 25.15
N GLU A 27 4.52 0.35 24.55
CA GLU A 27 5.04 -0.30 23.33
C GLU A 27 5.07 0.67 22.16
N LEU A 28 4.05 1.52 22.03
CA LEU A 28 4.00 2.55 20.99
C LEU A 28 5.08 3.63 21.19
N MET A 29 5.30 4.07 22.43
CA MET A 29 6.36 5.04 22.77
C MET A 29 7.77 4.48 22.57
N GLY A 30 7.94 3.15 22.65
CA GLY A 30 9.22 2.47 22.44
C GLY A 30 9.60 2.26 20.97
N LEU A 31 8.77 2.66 20.00
CA LEU A 31 9.07 2.46 18.59
C LEU A 31 10.27 3.30 18.15
N LEU A 32 11.23 2.62 17.49
CA LEU A 32 12.43 3.24 16.95
C LEU A 32 12.16 3.68 15.52
N VAL A 33 12.07 5.00 15.33
CA VAL A 33 11.91 5.63 14.02
C VAL A 33 13.19 6.38 13.65
N PRO A 34 13.88 6.02 12.56
CA PRO A 34 15.02 6.80 12.08
C PRO A 34 14.54 8.17 11.60
N LEU A 35 15.09 9.24 12.16
CA LEU A 35 14.73 10.61 11.81
C LEU A 35 15.92 11.31 11.12
N PRO A 36 15.91 11.46 9.78
CA PRO A 36 16.97 12.17 9.08
C PRO A 36 16.84 13.70 9.28
N PRO A 37 17.84 14.51 8.88
CA PRO A 37 17.75 15.96 8.90
C PRO A 37 16.53 16.49 8.14
N LYS A 38 15.98 17.65 8.56
CA LYS A 38 14.74 18.22 7.99
C LYS A 38 14.78 18.38 6.46
N ASN A 39 15.92 18.76 5.90
CA ASN A 39 16.09 18.90 4.46
C ASN A 39 15.94 17.54 3.73
N GLU A 40 16.58 16.50 4.27
CA GLU A 40 16.51 15.15 3.71
C GLU A 40 15.11 14.54 3.85
N GLN A 41 14.40 14.80 4.95
CA GLN A 41 13.00 14.39 5.09
C GLN A 41 12.14 14.87 3.92
N GLY A 42 12.30 16.15 3.52
CA GLY A 42 11.56 16.72 2.38
C GLY A 42 11.90 16.05 1.05
N ILE A 43 13.18 15.76 0.81
CA ILE A 43 13.64 15.06 -0.41
C ILE A 43 13.07 13.64 -0.46
N ILE A 44 13.13 12.91 0.65
CA ILE A 44 12.62 11.53 0.75
C ILE A 44 11.11 11.51 0.49
N ILE A 45 10.35 12.40 1.14
CA ILE A 45 8.89 12.48 0.95
C ILE A 45 8.55 12.78 -0.50
N LYS A 46 9.25 13.74 -1.12
CA LYS A 46 9.04 14.08 -2.53
C LYS A 46 9.23 12.85 -3.43
N LYS A 47 10.33 12.11 -3.24
CA LYS A 47 10.62 10.92 -4.06
C LYS A 47 9.61 9.81 -3.86
N ILE A 48 9.16 9.57 -2.61
CA ILE A 48 8.11 8.58 -2.33
C ILE A 48 6.81 8.98 -3.04
N ASN A 49 6.42 10.25 -2.99
CA ASN A 49 5.22 10.73 -3.66
C ASN A 49 5.28 10.57 -5.18
N GLU A 50 6.43 10.87 -5.80
CA GLU A 50 6.64 10.66 -7.24
C GLU A 50 6.43 9.18 -7.64
N ILE A 51 6.94 8.25 -6.83
CA ILE A 51 6.77 6.81 -7.04
C ILE A 51 5.30 6.40 -6.84
N ASP A 52 4.65 6.83 -5.76
CA ASP A 52 3.25 6.52 -5.46
C ASP A 52 2.32 7.02 -6.59
N THR A 53 2.56 8.22 -7.11
CA THR A 53 1.81 8.76 -8.26
C THR A 53 2.02 7.91 -9.52
N THR A 54 3.27 7.56 -9.84
CA THR A 54 3.57 6.75 -11.02
C THR A 54 2.90 5.38 -10.95
N LEU A 55 2.97 4.72 -9.79
CA LEU A 55 2.31 3.43 -9.56
C LEU A 55 0.78 3.53 -9.64
N SER A 56 0.18 4.59 -9.10
CA SER A 56 -1.26 4.81 -9.19
C SER A 56 -1.71 4.96 -10.64
N ASN A 57 -0.98 5.74 -11.44
CA ASN A 57 -1.29 5.94 -12.86
C ASN A 57 -1.20 4.63 -13.63
N LEU A 58 -0.13 3.86 -13.41
CA LEU A 58 0.05 2.55 -14.03
C LEU A 58 -1.09 1.59 -13.66
N LYS A 59 -1.51 1.57 -12.39
CA LYS A 59 -2.63 0.74 -11.94
C LYS A 59 -3.92 1.10 -12.66
N VAL A 60 -4.23 2.39 -12.80
CA VAL A 60 -5.40 2.87 -13.53
C VAL A 60 -5.34 2.44 -15.00
N SER A 61 -4.19 2.58 -15.67
CA SER A 61 -4.02 2.16 -17.06
C SER A 61 -4.24 0.66 -17.24
N ILE A 62 -3.70 -0.17 -16.34
CA ILE A 62 -3.89 -1.63 -16.38
C ILE A 62 -5.36 -1.98 -16.19
N GLN A 63 -6.03 -1.38 -15.19
CA GLN A 63 -7.44 -1.63 -14.93
C GLN A 63 -8.33 -1.24 -16.12
N SER A 64 -8.05 -0.09 -16.74
CA SER A 64 -8.77 0.36 -17.93
C SER A 64 -8.58 -0.61 -19.10
N ALA A 65 -7.34 -1.06 -19.35
CA ALA A 65 -7.07 -2.02 -20.42
C ALA A 65 -7.75 -3.37 -20.18
N GLN A 66 -7.74 -3.87 -18.94
CA GLN A 66 -8.45 -5.09 -18.55
C GLN A 66 -9.96 -4.96 -18.77
N GLN A 67 -10.55 -3.84 -18.38
CA GLN A 67 -11.98 -3.59 -18.58
C GLN A 67 -12.34 -3.56 -20.08
N THR A 68 -11.52 -2.91 -20.91
CA THR A 68 -11.72 -2.90 -22.37
C THR A 68 -11.61 -4.30 -22.97
N GLN A 69 -10.65 -5.12 -22.51
CA GLN A 69 -10.51 -6.50 -22.97
C GLN A 69 -11.73 -7.37 -22.62
N VAL A 70 -12.28 -7.21 -21.41
CA VAL A 70 -13.50 -7.90 -20.99
C VAL A 70 -14.68 -7.51 -21.88
N HIS A 71 -14.93 -6.21 -22.05
CA HIS A 71 -16.03 -5.73 -22.90
C HIS A 71 -15.90 -6.18 -24.36
N LEU A 72 -14.68 -6.23 -24.89
CA LEU A 72 -14.44 -6.74 -26.24
C LEU A 72 -14.74 -8.24 -26.34
N ALA A 73 -14.33 -9.02 -25.34
CA ALA A 73 -14.63 -10.45 -25.29
C ALA A 73 -16.14 -10.70 -25.24
N ASP A 74 -16.87 -9.97 -24.38
CA ASP A 74 -18.32 -10.07 -24.25
C ASP A 74 -19.03 -9.72 -25.58
N ALA A 75 -18.63 -8.63 -26.23
CA ALA A 75 -19.19 -8.23 -27.52
C ALA A 75 -18.93 -9.25 -28.63
N LEU A 76 -17.74 -9.88 -28.65
CA LEU A 76 -17.42 -10.94 -29.60
C LEU A 76 -18.23 -12.21 -29.34
N THR A 77 -18.45 -12.58 -28.07
CA THR A 77 -19.31 -13.73 -27.74
C THR A 77 -20.77 -13.46 -28.09
N ASP A 78 -21.29 -12.27 -27.83
CA ASP A 78 -22.67 -11.90 -28.18
C ASP A 78 -22.87 -11.87 -29.70
N ALA A 79 -21.88 -11.42 -30.46
CA ALA A 79 -21.91 -11.42 -31.92
C ALA A 79 -21.72 -12.81 -32.55
N ALA A 80 -21.19 -13.79 -31.80
CA ALA A 80 -21.00 -15.16 -32.28
C ALA A 80 -22.18 -16.08 -31.93
N ILE A 81 -23.00 -15.71 -30.94
CA ILE A 81 -24.16 -16.48 -30.47
C ILE A 81 -25.48 -15.96 -31.11
N ASN A 82 -25.52 -14.70 -31.55
CA ASN A 82 -26.58 -14.16 -32.43
C ASN A 82 -26.25 -14.37 -33.91
#